data_AF-A0A9E2ADU3-F1
#
_entry.id   AF-A0A9E2ADU3-F1
#
_cell.length_a   1.000
_cell.length_b   1.000
_cell.length_c   1.000
_cell.angle_alpha   90.00
_cell.angle_beta   90.00
_cell.angle_gamma   90.00
#
_symmetry.space_group_name_H-M   'P 1'
#
loop_
_entity.id
_entity.type
_entity.pdbx_description
1 polymer ?
#
loop_
_entity_poly.entity_id
_entity_poly.type
_entity_poly.pdbx_seq_one_letter_code
_entity_poly.pdbx_strand_id
1 'polypeptide(L)'
;VSRVVLHHLLLADAATRRDLSDPQTVNDVVADVADVDTLRLLYLVSVADARATGPMVWSPWKASLMRSVFMRVADVMEPGAETPRESLAEALAAATDAPVGDVLDLIDSMGSGYLAAHTNEETAAHLAVMSRLGERPAAVASEGNVVTVVAPDHTGLLGEVAGVFAVHNISIHEAKLWTRPDGIALDTFSVSDVRSGTTVDPQRWDVILGDLEAAAGGELDLDALVTAKRSDYRRAIVARSVEVAAPPDPSQRYTVIEVRCADQPGALFTIVGALYRAGLDIQVARIETMGTMVRDTFFVRDGSGQPIRDVARLAQLTAAIRADLRTRL
;
A
#
# COMPACT_ATOMS: atom_id res chain seq x y z
N VAL A 1 -9.51 6.87 -31.63
CA VAL A 1 -8.34 6.05 -32.05
C VAL A 1 -7.01 6.76 -31.79
N SER A 2 -6.77 7.99 -32.27
CA SER A 2 -5.49 8.70 -32.04
C SER A 2 -5.13 8.88 -30.55
N ARG A 3 -6.11 9.22 -29.70
CA ARG A 3 -5.92 9.42 -28.26
C ARG A 3 -5.63 8.12 -27.51
N VAL A 4 -6.34 7.04 -27.83
CA VAL A 4 -6.10 5.71 -27.25
C VAL A 4 -4.70 5.20 -27.56
N VAL A 5 -4.22 5.41 -28.80
CA VAL A 5 -2.84 5.05 -29.19
C VAL A 5 -1.82 5.95 -28.49
N LEU A 6 -2.08 7.26 -28.42
CA LEU A 6 -1.18 8.21 -27.76
C LEU A 6 -1.00 7.90 -26.26
N HIS A 7 -2.08 7.53 -25.58
CA HIS A 7 -2.11 7.34 -24.12
C HIS A 7 -2.20 5.86 -23.69
N HIS A 8 -1.88 4.90 -24.56
CA HIS A 8 -2.08 3.46 -24.25
C HIS A 8 -1.32 2.95 -23.00
N LEU A 9 -0.30 3.68 -22.52
CA LEU A 9 0.41 3.38 -21.27
C LEU A 9 -0.10 4.17 -20.06
N LEU A 10 -1.02 5.12 -20.23
CA LEU A 10 -1.44 6.05 -19.19
C LEU A 10 -2.03 5.32 -17.98
N LEU A 11 -2.95 4.37 -18.19
CA LEU A 11 -3.56 3.62 -17.08
C LEU A 11 -2.57 2.69 -16.39
N ALA A 12 -1.67 2.06 -17.15
CA ALA A 12 -0.63 1.19 -16.58
C ALA A 12 0.39 2.00 -15.76
N ASP A 13 0.77 3.19 -16.25
CA ASP A 13 1.65 4.12 -15.54
C ASP A 13 0.98 4.67 -14.28
N ALA A 14 -0.27 5.14 -14.38
CA ALA A 14 -1.04 5.60 -13.24
C ALA A 14 -1.20 4.48 -12.18
N ALA A 15 -1.57 3.28 -12.61
CA ALA A 15 -1.77 2.12 -11.74
C ALA A 15 -0.52 1.76 -10.94
N THR A 16 0.66 1.81 -11.57
CA THR A 16 1.89 1.27 -10.97
C THR A 16 2.78 2.34 -10.35
N ARG A 17 2.77 3.58 -10.86
CA ARG A 17 3.71 4.62 -10.47
C ARG A 17 3.10 5.80 -9.71
N ARG A 18 1.79 5.98 -9.75
CA ARG A 18 1.10 7.11 -9.10
C ARG A 18 0.24 6.63 -7.94
N ASP A 19 0.09 7.44 -6.91
CA ASP A 19 -0.82 7.14 -5.81
C ASP A 19 -2.27 7.19 -6.30
N LEU A 20 -2.97 6.06 -6.25
CA LEU A 20 -4.36 5.98 -6.71
C LEU A 20 -5.34 6.55 -5.71
N SER A 21 -4.91 6.73 -4.45
CA SER A 21 -5.68 7.40 -3.40
C SER A 21 -5.82 8.89 -3.65
N ASP A 22 -4.92 9.48 -4.43
CA ASP A 22 -4.90 10.91 -4.69
C ASP A 22 -5.92 11.32 -5.76
N PRO A 23 -6.89 12.21 -5.43
CA PRO A 23 -7.83 12.75 -6.40
C PRO A 23 -7.16 13.46 -7.58
N GLN A 24 -5.97 14.05 -7.41
CA GLN A 24 -5.28 14.72 -8.53
C GLN A 24 -4.78 13.72 -9.57
N THR A 25 -4.25 12.57 -9.15
CA THR A 25 -3.89 11.46 -10.04
C THR A 25 -5.08 11.01 -10.88
N VAL A 26 -6.26 10.91 -10.27
CA VAL A 26 -7.50 10.59 -10.97
C VAL A 26 -7.87 11.72 -11.95
N ASN A 27 -7.84 12.98 -11.50
CA ASN A 27 -8.17 14.15 -12.32
C ASN A 27 -7.22 14.34 -13.52
N ASP A 28 -5.93 14.05 -13.36
CA ASP A 28 -4.95 14.10 -14.46
C ASP A 28 -5.30 13.07 -15.54
N VAL A 29 -5.71 11.86 -15.13
CA VAL A 29 -6.16 10.83 -16.07
C VAL A 29 -7.49 11.26 -16.73
N VAL A 30 -8.43 11.85 -15.98
CA VAL A 30 -9.68 12.38 -16.53
C VAL A 30 -9.41 13.43 -17.62
N ALA A 31 -8.48 14.36 -17.37
CA ALA A 31 -8.12 15.41 -18.32
C ALA A 31 -7.55 14.85 -19.63
N ASP A 32 -6.76 13.78 -19.56
CA ASP A 32 -6.16 13.13 -20.73
C ASP A 32 -7.17 12.24 -21.50
N VAL A 33 -8.11 11.59 -20.82
CA VAL A 33 -9.02 10.58 -21.40
C VAL A 33 -10.29 11.17 -22.03
N ALA A 34 -10.70 12.38 -21.61
CA ALA A 34 -11.83 13.18 -22.11
C ALA A 34 -13.24 12.59 -21.96
N ASP A 35 -13.49 11.32 -22.27
CA ASP A 35 -14.80 10.68 -22.14
C ASP A 35 -14.71 9.20 -21.69
N VAL A 36 -15.81 8.67 -21.15
CA VAL A 36 -15.86 7.33 -20.54
C VAL A 36 -15.70 6.21 -21.57
N ASP A 37 -16.17 6.40 -22.80
CA ASP A 37 -15.98 5.40 -23.85
C ASP A 37 -14.50 5.29 -24.25
N THR A 38 -13.79 6.41 -24.26
CA THR A 38 -12.33 6.44 -24.42
C THR A 38 -11.65 5.77 -23.23
N LEU A 39 -12.11 5.98 -21.99
CA LEU A 39 -11.58 5.29 -20.81
C LEU A 39 -11.72 3.76 -20.91
N ARG A 40 -12.91 3.28 -21.31
CA ARG A 40 -13.19 1.84 -21.51
C ARG A 40 -12.27 1.25 -22.57
N LEU A 41 -12.10 1.92 -23.71
CA LEU A 41 -11.21 1.48 -24.77
C LEU A 41 -9.74 1.50 -24.33
N LEU A 42 -9.32 2.55 -23.60
CA LEU A 42 -7.97 2.68 -23.06
C LEU A 42 -7.64 1.54 -22.08
N TYR A 43 -8.58 1.17 -21.21
CA TYR A 43 -8.44 0.04 -20.30
C TYR A 43 -8.27 -1.27 -21.06
N LEU A 44 -9.15 -1.57 -22.03
CA LEU A 44 -9.07 -2.80 -22.82
C LEU A 44 -7.75 -2.90 -23.60
N VAL A 45 -7.30 -1.80 -24.23
CA VAL A 45 -6.03 -1.76 -24.94
C VAL A 45 -4.84 -1.92 -24.00
N SER A 46 -4.85 -1.26 -22.84
CA SER A 46 -3.79 -1.39 -21.82
C SER A 46 -3.68 -2.83 -21.33
N VAL A 47 -4.82 -3.52 -21.09
CA VAL A 47 -4.83 -4.93 -20.67
C VAL A 47 -4.30 -5.82 -21.80
N ALA A 48 -4.71 -5.58 -23.05
CA ALA A 48 -4.27 -6.36 -24.19
C ALA A 48 -2.75 -6.22 -24.42
N ASP A 49 -2.23 -5.00 -24.34
CA ASP A 49 -0.80 -4.70 -24.49
C ASP A 49 0.04 -5.32 -23.36
N ALA A 50 -0.38 -5.14 -22.11
CA ALA A 50 0.31 -5.73 -20.96
C ALA A 50 0.30 -7.26 -20.99
N ARG A 51 -0.78 -7.89 -21.48
CA ARG A 51 -0.83 -9.35 -21.67
C ARG A 51 0.05 -9.82 -22.84
N ALA A 52 0.18 -9.04 -23.90
CA ALA A 52 0.99 -9.37 -25.07
C ALA A 52 2.50 -9.28 -24.78
N THR A 53 2.92 -8.43 -23.83
CA THR A 53 4.33 -8.23 -23.45
C THR A 53 4.90 -9.30 -22.51
N GLY A 54 4.06 -10.21 -22.00
CA GLY A 54 4.47 -11.43 -21.30
C GLY A 54 3.96 -11.53 -19.84
N PRO A 55 3.96 -12.75 -19.26
CA PRO A 55 3.35 -13.00 -17.93
C PRO A 55 4.04 -12.30 -16.76
N MET A 56 5.30 -11.89 -16.92
CA MET A 56 6.02 -11.06 -15.93
C MET A 56 5.52 -9.62 -15.89
N VAL A 57 4.92 -9.13 -16.98
CA VAL A 57 4.41 -7.75 -17.10
C VAL A 57 2.96 -7.66 -16.62
N TRP A 58 2.18 -8.74 -16.77
CA TRP A 58 0.77 -8.79 -16.37
C TRP A 58 0.49 -9.85 -15.31
N SER A 59 0.38 -9.41 -14.04
CA SER A 59 0.00 -10.25 -12.90
C SER A 59 -1.46 -9.99 -12.46
N PRO A 60 -2.10 -10.89 -11.71
CA PRO A 60 -3.41 -10.64 -11.11
C PRO A 60 -3.47 -9.35 -10.27
N TRP A 61 -2.37 -9.00 -9.60
CA TRP A 61 -2.24 -7.73 -8.88
C TRP A 61 -2.18 -6.51 -9.82
N LYS A 62 -1.38 -6.54 -10.89
CA LYS A 62 -1.39 -5.45 -11.88
C LYS A 62 -2.78 -5.29 -12.51
N ALA A 63 -3.50 -6.40 -12.68
CA ALA A 63 -4.88 -6.39 -13.11
C ALA A 63 -5.83 -5.74 -12.09
N SER A 64 -5.66 -5.99 -10.79
CA SER A 64 -6.48 -5.33 -9.74
C SER A 64 -6.18 -3.84 -9.65
N LEU A 65 -4.90 -3.43 -9.74
CA LEU A 65 -4.52 -2.01 -9.78
C LEU A 65 -5.12 -1.29 -10.98
N MET A 66 -4.94 -1.82 -12.18
CA MET A 66 -5.52 -1.20 -13.38
C MET A 66 -7.04 -1.11 -13.33
N ARG A 67 -7.69 -2.13 -12.77
CA ARG A 67 -9.14 -2.09 -12.52
C ARG A 67 -9.49 -1.00 -11.52
N SER A 68 -8.73 -0.85 -10.44
CA SER A 68 -8.94 0.20 -9.44
C SER A 68 -8.82 1.60 -10.04
N VAL A 69 -7.80 1.86 -10.88
CA VAL A 69 -7.68 3.12 -11.63
C VAL A 69 -8.91 3.35 -12.50
N PHE A 70 -9.28 2.34 -13.29
CA PHE A 70 -10.43 2.44 -14.18
C PHE A 70 -11.72 2.79 -13.41
N MET A 71 -12.00 2.10 -12.31
CA MET A 71 -13.20 2.34 -11.52
C MET A 71 -13.19 3.75 -10.90
N ARG A 72 -12.06 4.19 -10.33
CA ARG A 72 -11.93 5.54 -9.73
C ARG A 72 -12.09 6.66 -10.78
N VAL A 73 -11.47 6.51 -11.95
CA VAL A 73 -11.58 7.50 -13.03
C VAL A 73 -13.01 7.51 -13.58
N ALA A 74 -13.62 6.33 -13.78
CA ALA A 74 -15.00 6.24 -14.23
C ALA A 74 -15.96 6.91 -13.25
N ASP A 75 -15.77 6.71 -11.95
CA ASP A 75 -16.58 7.33 -10.89
C ASP A 75 -16.47 8.86 -10.91
N VAL A 76 -15.29 9.44 -11.16
CA VAL A 76 -15.15 10.90 -11.30
C VAL A 76 -15.76 11.43 -12.60
N MET A 77 -15.71 10.68 -13.70
CA MET A 77 -16.24 11.11 -15.00
C MET A 77 -17.75 10.97 -15.11
N GLU A 78 -18.32 10.00 -14.40
CA GLU A 78 -19.75 9.82 -14.19
C GLU A 78 -20.04 9.84 -12.69
N PRO A 79 -19.89 11.00 -12.02
CA PRO A 79 -20.14 11.08 -10.60
C PRO A 79 -21.55 10.61 -10.32
N GLY A 80 -21.67 9.53 -9.54
CA GLY A 80 -22.86 9.35 -8.73
C GLY A 80 -23.07 10.64 -7.92
N ALA A 81 -24.32 10.95 -7.56
CA ALA A 81 -24.58 12.08 -6.68
C ALA A 81 -23.64 11.99 -5.46
N GLU A 82 -22.94 13.10 -5.13
CA GLU A 82 -22.11 13.17 -3.92
C GLU A 82 -22.89 12.54 -2.78
N THR A 83 -22.39 11.41 -2.26
CA THR A 83 -23.11 10.69 -1.22
C THR A 83 -23.02 11.57 0.02
N PRO A 84 -24.15 12.14 0.51
CA PRO A 84 -24.11 12.98 1.70
C PRO A 84 -23.42 12.23 2.83
N ARG A 85 -22.72 12.96 3.70
CA ARG A 85 -22.00 12.38 4.83
C ARG A 85 -22.88 11.42 5.63
N GLU A 86 -24.13 11.78 5.86
CA GLU A 86 -25.13 10.97 6.54
C GLU A 86 -25.40 9.66 5.79
N SER A 87 -25.52 9.71 4.46
CA SER A 87 -25.71 8.52 3.61
C SER A 87 -24.48 7.62 3.56
N LEU A 88 -23.26 8.19 3.64
CA LEU A 88 -22.03 7.40 3.79
C LEU A 88 -22.01 6.69 5.14
N ALA A 89 -22.36 7.41 6.22
CA ALA A 89 -22.43 6.82 7.56
C ALA A 89 -23.50 5.72 7.64
N GLU A 90 -24.66 5.90 7.01
CA GLU A 90 -25.71 4.88 6.91
C GLU A 90 -25.23 3.64 6.15
N ALA A 91 -24.53 3.81 5.02
CA ALA A 91 -24.00 2.70 4.24
C ALA A 91 -22.94 1.91 5.01
N LEU A 92 -22.02 2.61 5.69
CA LEU A 92 -20.98 2.00 6.51
C LEU A 92 -21.57 1.30 7.74
N ALA A 93 -22.51 1.95 8.44
CA ALA A 93 -23.23 1.37 9.57
C ALA A 93 -23.95 0.07 9.20
N ALA A 94 -24.61 0.04 8.04
CA ALA A 94 -25.26 -1.15 7.52
C ALA A 94 -24.26 -2.28 7.18
N ALA A 95 -23.07 -1.93 6.68
CA ALA A 95 -22.02 -2.89 6.36
C ALA A 95 -21.36 -3.50 7.62
N THR A 96 -21.34 -2.77 8.73
CA THR A 96 -20.61 -3.16 9.95
C THR A 96 -21.53 -3.55 11.12
N ASP A 97 -22.85 -3.46 10.93
CA ASP A 97 -23.87 -3.59 11.99
C ASP A 97 -23.61 -2.66 13.18
N ALA A 98 -23.07 -1.47 12.91
CA ALA A 98 -22.75 -0.46 13.92
C ALA A 98 -23.83 0.63 13.99
N PRO A 99 -24.03 1.29 15.14
CA PRO A 99 -24.88 2.47 15.20
C PRO A 99 -24.35 3.59 14.30
N VAL A 100 -25.24 4.23 13.51
CA VAL A 100 -24.88 5.35 12.62
C VAL A 100 -24.16 6.48 13.36
N GLY A 101 -24.55 6.74 14.62
CA GLY A 101 -23.89 7.75 15.46
C GLY A 101 -22.40 7.45 15.70
N ASP A 102 -22.07 6.20 16.03
CA ASP A 102 -20.69 5.78 16.29
C ASP A 102 -19.84 5.87 15.00
N VAL A 103 -20.45 5.54 13.86
CA VAL A 103 -19.81 5.68 12.55
C VAL A 103 -19.56 7.16 12.22
N LEU A 104 -20.52 8.05 12.52
CA LEU A 104 -20.35 9.49 12.30
C LEU A 104 -19.22 10.08 13.14
N ASP A 105 -19.16 9.76 14.43
CA ASP A 105 -18.10 10.21 15.33
C ASP A 105 -16.73 9.72 14.87
N LEU A 106 -16.69 8.49 14.35
CA LEU A 106 -15.47 7.92 13.86
C LEU A 106 -15.02 8.56 12.53
N ILE A 107 -15.94 8.80 11.59
CA ILE A 107 -15.67 9.58 10.36
C ILE A 107 -15.09 10.94 10.73
N ASP A 108 -15.65 11.62 11.73
CA ASP A 108 -15.10 12.89 12.24
C ASP A 108 -13.67 12.74 12.78
N SER A 109 -13.44 11.69 13.57
CA SER A 109 -12.12 11.45 14.17
C SER A 109 -11.05 11.11 13.12
N MET A 110 -11.44 10.49 12.00
CA MET A 110 -10.55 10.13 10.91
C MET A 110 -10.22 11.33 10.01
N GLY A 111 -11.11 12.31 9.94
CA GLY A 111 -10.93 13.54 9.18
C GLY A 111 -11.01 13.38 7.66
N SER A 112 -11.08 14.51 6.96
CA SER A 112 -11.25 14.52 5.50
C SER A 112 -10.07 13.93 4.73
N GLY A 113 -8.86 13.95 5.31
CA GLY A 113 -7.67 13.36 4.69
C GLY A 113 -7.79 11.84 4.54
N TYR A 114 -8.32 11.16 5.56
CA TYR A 114 -8.55 9.72 5.52
C TYR A 114 -9.58 9.34 4.45
N LEU A 115 -10.73 10.01 4.45
CA LEU A 115 -11.84 9.74 3.52
C LEU A 115 -11.46 10.01 2.07
N ALA A 116 -10.58 10.98 1.83
CA ALA A 116 -10.06 11.24 0.49
C ALA A 116 -9.13 10.13 0.00
N ALA A 117 -8.44 9.44 0.91
CA ALA A 117 -7.47 8.41 0.57
C ALA A 117 -8.08 6.98 0.46
N HIS A 118 -9.18 6.72 1.17
CA HIS A 118 -9.77 5.38 1.28
C HIS A 118 -11.12 5.29 0.58
N THR A 119 -11.43 4.13 0.01
CA THR A 119 -12.79 3.86 -0.51
C THR A 119 -13.78 3.57 0.62
N ASN A 120 -15.07 3.53 0.29
CA ASN A 120 -16.11 3.17 1.25
C ASN A 120 -15.94 1.72 1.74
N GLU A 121 -15.52 0.81 0.87
CA GLU A 121 -15.24 -0.59 1.22
C GLU A 121 -14.03 -0.70 2.15
N GLU A 122 -12.94 0.02 1.84
CA GLU A 122 -11.76 0.08 2.71
C GLU A 122 -12.13 0.65 4.09
N THR A 123 -12.96 1.70 4.09
CA THR A 123 -13.45 2.30 5.32
C THR A 123 -14.30 1.31 6.13
N ALA A 124 -15.25 0.62 5.51
CA ALA A 124 -16.07 -0.39 6.16
C ALA A 124 -15.23 -1.52 6.75
N ALA A 125 -14.20 -1.98 6.03
CA ALA A 125 -13.28 -3.00 6.50
C ALA A 125 -12.52 -2.54 7.75
N HIS A 126 -11.99 -1.30 7.75
CA HIS A 126 -11.34 -0.72 8.92
C HIS A 126 -12.31 -0.67 10.12
N LEU A 127 -13.57 -0.27 9.91
CA LEU A 127 -14.57 -0.21 10.99
C LEU A 127 -14.86 -1.59 11.59
N ALA A 128 -15.06 -2.59 10.72
CA ALA A 128 -15.40 -3.95 11.12
C ALA A 128 -14.27 -4.65 11.88
N VAL A 129 -13.01 -4.33 11.58
CA VAL A 129 -11.85 -4.85 12.31
C VAL A 129 -11.64 -4.10 13.61
N MET A 130 -11.79 -2.78 13.59
CA MET A 130 -11.60 -1.93 14.76
C MET A 130 -12.60 -2.22 15.88
N SER A 131 -13.82 -2.66 15.58
CA SER A 131 -14.79 -3.06 16.60
C SER A 131 -14.33 -4.25 17.47
N ARG A 132 -13.31 -4.99 17.02
CA ARG A 132 -12.68 -6.10 17.75
C ARG A 132 -11.49 -5.65 18.61
N LEU A 133 -11.03 -4.41 18.42
CA LEU A 133 -9.94 -3.82 19.19
C LEU A 133 -10.40 -3.61 20.64
N GLY A 134 -9.55 -3.98 21.61
CA GLY A 134 -9.88 -3.94 23.04
C GLY A 134 -10.18 -5.31 23.65
N GLU A 135 -10.59 -6.29 22.84
CA GLU A 135 -10.54 -7.72 23.25
C GLU A 135 -9.11 -8.29 23.16
N ARG A 136 -8.30 -7.71 22.26
CA ARG A 136 -6.90 -8.04 21.98
C ARG A 136 -6.09 -6.75 21.77
N PRO A 137 -4.75 -6.79 21.93
CA PRO A 137 -3.89 -5.63 21.69
C PRO A 137 -3.86 -5.19 20.22
N ALA A 138 -4.16 -6.08 19.28
CA ALA A 138 -4.36 -5.80 17.86
C ALA A 138 -5.52 -6.66 17.30
N ALA A 139 -6.13 -6.20 16.22
CA ALA A 139 -7.18 -6.91 15.51
C ALA A 139 -6.83 -6.97 14.01
N VAL A 140 -7.00 -8.14 13.39
CA VAL A 140 -6.68 -8.35 11.98
C VAL A 140 -7.80 -9.12 11.28
N ALA A 141 -8.07 -8.80 10.02
CA ALA A 141 -8.94 -9.61 9.18
C ALA A 141 -8.44 -9.65 7.74
N SER A 142 -8.86 -10.69 7.01
CA SER A 142 -8.62 -10.80 5.57
C SER A 142 -9.93 -10.91 4.80
N GLU A 143 -10.05 -10.17 3.70
CA GLU A 143 -11.07 -10.37 2.68
C GLU A 143 -10.39 -10.72 1.36
N GLY A 144 -10.42 -12.01 1.00
CA GLY A 144 -9.69 -12.53 -0.15
C GLY A 144 -8.17 -12.35 -0.01
N ASN A 145 -7.61 -11.41 -0.76
CA ASN A 145 -6.18 -11.09 -0.78
C ASN A 145 -5.88 -9.70 -0.19
N VAL A 146 -6.85 -9.11 0.51
CA VAL A 146 -6.69 -7.86 1.23
C VAL A 146 -6.68 -8.16 2.72
N VAL A 147 -5.70 -7.64 3.44
CA VAL A 147 -5.58 -7.82 4.90
C VAL A 147 -5.64 -6.45 5.55
N THR A 148 -6.53 -6.30 6.52
CA THR A 148 -6.67 -5.10 7.34
C THR A 148 -6.09 -5.38 8.72
N VAL A 149 -5.18 -4.52 9.18
CA VAL A 149 -4.53 -4.56 10.49
C VAL A 149 -4.92 -3.30 11.25
N VAL A 150 -5.49 -3.47 12.45
CA VAL A 150 -5.81 -2.38 13.37
C VAL A 150 -5.09 -2.62 14.68
N ALA A 151 -4.19 -1.71 15.05
CA ALA A 151 -3.32 -1.87 16.22
C ALA A 151 -2.83 -0.52 16.76
N PRO A 152 -2.32 -0.44 18.00
CA PRO A 152 -1.52 0.69 18.45
C PRO A 152 -0.32 0.92 17.53
N ASP A 153 -0.23 2.12 16.97
CA ASP A 153 0.86 2.47 16.07
C ASP A 153 2.17 2.62 16.85
N HIS A 154 3.24 2.12 16.25
CA HIS A 154 4.56 2.17 16.81
C HIS A 154 5.62 2.00 15.73
N THR A 155 6.83 2.43 16.06
CA THR A 155 7.98 2.24 15.18
C THR A 155 8.24 0.77 14.93
N GLY A 156 8.06 0.34 13.69
CA GLY A 156 8.35 -1.02 13.27
C GLY A 156 7.13 -1.79 12.80
N LEU A 157 5.90 -1.38 13.15
CA LEU A 157 4.66 -2.11 12.86
C LEU A 157 4.56 -2.64 11.42
N LEU A 158 4.78 -1.78 10.42
CA LEU A 158 4.81 -2.20 9.01
C LEU A 158 5.86 -3.31 8.75
N GLY A 159 7.06 -3.15 9.30
CA GLY A 159 8.13 -4.13 9.17
C GLY A 159 7.81 -5.46 9.88
N GLU A 160 7.08 -5.40 10.99
CA GLU A 160 6.63 -6.55 11.76
C GLU A 160 5.57 -7.36 11.01
N VAL A 161 4.53 -6.68 10.54
CA VAL A 161 3.50 -7.24 9.66
C VAL A 161 4.14 -7.85 8.40
N ALA A 162 5.09 -7.13 7.79
CA ALA A 162 5.83 -7.64 6.64
C ALA A 162 6.68 -8.88 6.95
N GLY A 163 7.26 -8.96 8.16
CA GLY A 163 7.99 -10.13 8.61
C GLY A 163 7.10 -11.37 8.71
N VAL A 164 5.88 -11.22 9.25
CA VAL A 164 4.90 -12.32 9.31
C VAL A 164 4.51 -12.79 7.90
N PHE A 165 4.17 -11.86 7.00
CA PHE A 165 3.88 -12.21 5.60
C PHE A 165 5.07 -12.93 4.95
N ALA A 166 6.29 -12.43 5.17
CA ALA A 166 7.48 -13.07 4.66
C ALA A 166 7.61 -14.50 5.19
N VAL A 167 7.43 -14.76 6.49
CA VAL A 167 7.45 -16.11 7.10
C VAL A 167 6.45 -17.05 6.41
N HIS A 168 5.26 -16.56 6.12
CA HIS A 168 4.21 -17.30 5.43
C HIS A 168 4.40 -17.40 3.90
N ASN A 169 5.46 -16.84 3.32
CA ASN A 169 5.65 -16.77 1.86
C ASN A 169 4.47 -16.05 1.19
N ILE A 170 4.07 -14.94 1.79
CA ILE A 170 3.09 -14.01 1.25
C ILE A 170 3.85 -12.79 0.76
N SER A 171 3.63 -12.43 -0.50
CA SER A 171 4.12 -11.18 -1.07
C SER A 171 3.15 -10.07 -0.75
N ILE A 172 3.67 -8.94 -0.29
CA ILE A 172 2.96 -7.67 -0.24
C ILE A 172 3.15 -7.00 -1.60
N HIS A 173 2.09 -6.41 -2.14
CA HIS A 173 2.17 -5.60 -3.34
C HIS A 173 1.94 -4.11 -3.05
N GLU A 174 0.99 -3.83 -2.17
CA GLU A 174 0.67 -2.48 -1.70
C GLU A 174 0.35 -2.53 -0.21
N ALA A 175 0.80 -1.52 0.52
CA ALA A 175 0.41 -1.24 1.89
C ALA A 175 -0.04 0.23 1.96
N LYS A 176 -1.27 0.46 2.40
CA LYS A 176 -1.80 1.79 2.72
C LYS A 176 -1.83 1.91 4.24
N LEU A 177 -1.20 2.95 4.76
CA LEU A 177 -1.00 3.13 6.18
C LEU A 177 -1.70 4.40 6.62
N TRP A 178 -2.38 4.33 7.75
CA TRP A 178 -3.03 5.49 8.33
C TRP A 178 -3.02 5.42 9.84
N THR A 179 -2.43 6.43 10.48
CA THR A 179 -2.45 6.56 11.94
C THR A 179 -3.47 7.59 12.36
N ARG A 180 -4.43 7.17 13.17
CA ARG A 180 -5.42 8.05 13.78
C ARG A 180 -4.78 8.95 14.84
N PRO A 181 -5.38 10.11 15.17
CA PRO A 181 -4.85 11.02 16.18
C PRO A 181 -4.68 10.43 17.58
N ASP A 182 -5.40 9.36 17.91
CA ASP A 182 -5.30 8.61 19.16
C ASP A 182 -4.21 7.53 19.15
N GLY A 183 -3.41 7.44 18.07
CA GLY A 183 -2.29 6.52 17.95
C GLY A 183 -2.67 5.11 17.52
N ILE A 184 -3.84 4.93 16.91
CA ILE A 184 -4.25 3.65 16.31
C ILE A 184 -3.95 3.64 14.82
N ALA A 185 -3.17 2.66 14.37
CA ALA A 185 -2.93 2.36 12.96
C ALA A 185 -4.13 1.63 12.34
N LEU A 186 -4.47 2.01 11.11
CA LEU A 186 -5.48 1.42 10.24
C LEU A 186 -4.80 1.06 8.91
N ASP A 187 -4.12 -0.07 8.89
CA ASP A 187 -3.27 -0.46 7.76
C ASP A 187 -3.98 -1.49 6.88
N THR A 188 -3.91 -1.28 5.57
CA THR A 188 -4.46 -2.21 4.58
C THR A 188 -3.35 -2.71 3.66
N PHE A 189 -3.27 -4.03 3.50
CA PHE A 189 -2.28 -4.73 2.70
C PHE A 189 -2.94 -5.51 1.57
N SER A 190 -2.52 -5.25 0.33
CA SER A 190 -2.83 -6.12 -0.81
C SER A 190 -1.73 -7.14 -0.96
N VAL A 191 -2.09 -8.43 -0.91
CA VAL A 191 -1.13 -9.53 -0.84
C VAL A 191 -1.41 -10.66 -1.82
N SER A 192 -0.46 -11.57 -2.00
CA SER A 192 -0.65 -12.83 -2.72
C SER A 192 0.23 -13.94 -2.15
N ASP A 193 -0.16 -15.19 -2.40
CA ASP A 193 0.70 -16.33 -2.12
C ASP A 193 1.86 -16.38 -3.12
N VAL A 194 3.11 -16.39 -2.64
CA VAL A 194 4.32 -16.49 -3.48
C VAL A 194 4.33 -17.78 -4.30
N ARG A 195 3.79 -18.88 -3.76
CA ARG A 195 3.83 -20.21 -4.37
C ARG A 195 2.88 -20.31 -5.56
N SER A 196 1.68 -19.77 -5.41
CA SER A 196 0.65 -19.79 -6.46
C SER A 196 0.71 -18.57 -7.37
N GLY A 197 1.31 -17.46 -6.91
CA GLY A 197 1.27 -16.16 -7.57
C GLY A 197 -0.12 -15.51 -7.59
N THR A 198 -1.08 -16.06 -6.83
CA THR A 198 -2.50 -15.69 -6.89
C THR A 198 -3.11 -15.55 -5.49
N THR A 199 -4.20 -16.25 -5.21
CA THR A 199 -4.89 -16.20 -3.92
C THR A 199 -4.17 -17.01 -2.87
N VAL A 200 -4.15 -16.48 -1.65
CA VAL A 200 -3.76 -17.25 -0.47
C VAL A 200 -4.80 -18.34 -0.23
N ASP A 201 -4.34 -19.55 0.07
CA ASP A 201 -5.22 -20.68 0.41
C ASP A 201 -6.04 -20.30 1.67
N PRO A 202 -7.39 -20.32 1.60
CA PRO A 202 -8.25 -19.96 2.71
C PRO A 202 -7.96 -20.72 4.01
N GLN A 203 -7.47 -21.96 3.93
CA GLN A 203 -7.15 -22.78 5.11
C GLN A 203 -5.96 -22.25 5.92
N ARG A 204 -5.17 -21.35 5.33
CA ARG A 204 -3.97 -20.79 5.97
C ARG A 204 -4.28 -19.53 6.77
N TRP A 205 -5.40 -18.85 6.48
CA TRP A 205 -5.68 -17.52 7.03
C TRP A 205 -5.75 -17.51 8.55
N ASP A 206 -6.37 -18.51 9.18
CA ASP A 206 -6.48 -18.56 10.64
C ASP A 206 -5.10 -18.47 11.34
N VAL A 207 -4.09 -19.17 10.79
CA VAL A 207 -2.72 -19.14 11.33
C VAL A 207 -2.05 -17.80 11.03
N ILE A 208 -2.17 -17.31 9.80
CA ILE A 208 -1.54 -16.06 9.37
C ILE A 208 -2.09 -14.87 10.17
N LEU A 209 -3.41 -14.79 10.33
CA LEU A 209 -4.09 -13.72 11.07
C LEU A 209 -3.72 -13.76 12.55
N GLY A 210 -3.62 -14.95 13.17
CA GLY A 210 -3.15 -15.10 14.54
C GLY A 210 -1.71 -14.61 14.74
N ASP A 211 -0.80 -14.95 13.82
CA ASP A 211 0.59 -14.48 13.88
C ASP A 211 0.68 -12.96 13.65
N LEU A 212 -0.17 -12.41 12.78
CA LEU A 212 -0.25 -10.96 12.53
C LEU A 212 -0.76 -10.19 13.76
N GLU A 213 -1.80 -10.70 14.43
CA GLU A 213 -2.31 -10.12 15.67
C GLU A 213 -1.25 -10.15 16.79
N ALA A 214 -0.54 -11.27 16.93
CA ALA A 214 0.55 -11.38 17.91
C ALA A 214 1.70 -10.43 17.59
N ALA A 215 2.07 -10.28 16.31
CA ALA A 215 3.09 -9.33 15.87
C ALA A 215 2.67 -7.89 16.18
N ALA A 216 1.54 -7.45 15.64
CA ALA A 216 1.05 -6.09 15.78
C ALA A 216 0.71 -5.71 17.23
N GLY A 217 0.39 -6.70 18.07
CA GLY A 217 0.20 -6.54 19.51
C GLY A 217 1.48 -6.46 20.33
N GLY A 218 2.66 -6.62 19.72
CA GLY A 218 3.95 -6.61 20.41
C GLY A 218 4.26 -7.88 21.21
N GLU A 219 3.54 -8.97 20.96
CA GLU A 219 3.70 -10.26 21.65
C GLU A 219 4.68 -11.21 20.93
N LEU A 220 5.09 -10.85 19.71
CA LEU A 220 5.95 -11.67 18.85
C LEU A 220 7.38 -11.13 18.81
N ASP A 221 8.37 -11.95 19.21
CA ASP A 221 9.79 -11.63 18.98
C ASP A 221 10.13 -11.83 17.49
N LEU A 222 9.97 -10.75 16.73
CA LEU A 222 10.20 -10.75 15.29
C LEU A 222 11.67 -10.92 14.91
N ASP A 223 12.60 -10.48 15.76
CA ASP A 223 14.03 -10.69 15.55
C ASP A 223 14.35 -12.19 15.58
N ALA A 224 13.69 -12.96 16.45
CA ALA A 224 13.80 -14.42 16.48
C ALA A 224 13.22 -15.08 15.22
N LEU A 225 12.05 -14.64 14.73
CA LEU A 225 11.39 -15.22 13.55
C LEU A 225 12.11 -14.91 12.22
N VAL A 226 12.55 -13.66 12.03
CA VAL A 226 13.33 -13.28 10.85
C VAL A 226 14.70 -13.95 10.88
N THR A 227 15.32 -14.08 12.05
CA THR A 227 16.59 -14.81 12.20
C THR A 227 16.44 -16.31 11.94
N ALA A 228 15.35 -16.93 12.38
CA ALA A 228 15.03 -18.33 12.10
C ALA A 228 14.84 -18.58 10.58
N LYS A 229 14.29 -17.62 9.83
CA LYS A 229 14.19 -17.73 8.37
C LYS A 229 15.48 -17.37 7.62
N ARG A 230 16.35 -16.55 8.21
CA ARG A 230 17.65 -16.16 7.62
C ARG A 230 18.62 -17.34 7.47
N SER A 231 18.45 -18.44 8.24
CA SER A 231 19.30 -19.63 8.06
C SER A 231 19.08 -20.34 6.72
N ASP A 232 17.88 -20.24 6.16
CA ASP A 232 17.53 -20.88 4.89
C ASP A 232 18.10 -20.14 3.66
N TYR A 233 18.40 -18.85 3.80
CA TYR A 233 18.89 -17.97 2.73
C TYR A 233 20.42 -17.79 2.72
N ARG A 234 21.19 -18.64 3.41
CA ARG A 234 22.66 -18.61 3.33
C ARG A 234 23.19 -19.15 1.99
N ARG A 235 23.10 -18.32 0.95
CA ARG A 235 23.90 -18.26 -0.31
C ARG A 235 23.16 -17.25 -1.23
N ALA A 236 23.75 -16.21 -1.82
CA ALA A 236 25.10 -15.97 -2.28
C ALA A 236 25.46 -14.48 -2.10
N ILE A 237 26.76 -14.15 -2.07
CA ILE A 237 27.24 -12.77 -2.11
C ILE A 237 26.94 -12.21 -3.51
N VAL A 238 25.73 -11.70 -3.71
CA VAL A 238 25.42 -10.80 -4.82
C VAL A 238 25.93 -9.43 -4.41
N ALA A 239 26.56 -8.71 -5.34
CA ALA A 239 27.03 -7.36 -5.07
C ALA A 239 25.88 -6.52 -4.50
N ARG A 240 26.09 -5.94 -3.32
CA ARG A 240 25.13 -5.14 -2.55
C ARG A 240 24.89 -3.78 -3.19
N SER A 241 24.31 -3.75 -4.39
CA SER A 241 23.86 -2.49 -4.98
C SER A 241 22.56 -2.08 -4.30
N VAL A 242 22.69 -1.17 -3.32
CA VAL A 242 21.56 -0.40 -2.81
C VAL A 242 21.52 0.94 -3.54
N GLU A 243 20.42 1.19 -4.22
CA GLU A 243 20.10 2.46 -4.85
C GLU A 243 18.90 3.08 -4.12
N VAL A 244 18.97 4.39 -3.93
CA VAL A 244 17.87 5.18 -3.36
C VAL A 244 17.69 6.40 -4.24
N ALA A 245 16.50 6.59 -4.78
CA ALA A 245 16.13 7.73 -5.59
C ALA A 245 14.91 8.43 -4.97
N ALA A 246 14.71 9.69 -5.35
CA ALA A 246 13.50 10.43 -5.01
C ALA A 246 12.91 11.04 -6.28
N PRO A 247 12.16 10.26 -7.07
CA PRO A 247 11.51 10.78 -8.27
C PRO A 247 10.47 11.85 -7.90
N PRO A 248 10.12 12.76 -8.82
CA PRO A 248 9.08 13.74 -8.57
C PRO A 248 7.73 13.07 -8.41
N ASP A 249 6.93 13.58 -7.47
CA ASP A 249 5.51 13.24 -7.32
C ASP A 249 4.66 14.19 -8.15
N PRO A 250 3.98 13.73 -9.22
CA PRO A 250 3.09 14.57 -10.01
C PRO A 250 1.97 15.23 -9.18
N SER A 251 1.49 14.56 -8.13
CA SER A 251 0.45 15.08 -7.24
C SER A 251 0.95 16.17 -6.29
N GLN A 252 2.27 16.26 -6.10
CA GLN A 252 2.94 17.13 -5.14
C GLN A 252 2.44 16.98 -3.68
N ARG A 253 1.80 15.86 -3.36
CA ARG A 253 1.25 15.57 -2.03
C ARG A 253 2.25 14.87 -1.13
N TYR A 254 3.17 14.11 -1.71
CA TYR A 254 4.14 13.29 -1.00
C TYR A 254 5.56 13.58 -1.49
N THR A 255 6.52 13.16 -0.67
CA THR A 255 7.85 12.85 -1.17
C THR A 255 7.85 11.39 -1.57
N VAL A 256 8.26 11.08 -2.81
CA VAL A 256 8.40 9.69 -3.24
C VAL A 256 9.84 9.25 -3.03
N ILE A 257 10.04 8.13 -2.34
CA ILE A 257 11.34 7.49 -2.16
C ILE A 257 11.29 6.12 -2.83
N GLU A 258 12.18 5.88 -3.79
CA GLU A 258 12.33 4.59 -4.44
C GLU A 258 13.62 3.92 -3.95
N VAL A 259 13.51 2.68 -3.46
CA VAL A 259 14.63 1.88 -2.99
C VAL A 259 14.77 0.64 -3.86
N ARG A 260 15.98 0.39 -4.36
CA ARG A 260 16.31 -0.82 -5.10
C ARG A 260 17.44 -1.56 -4.40
N CYS A 261 17.22 -2.82 -4.08
CA CYS A 261 18.24 -3.69 -3.49
C CYS A 261 17.96 -5.16 -3.79
N ALA A 262 18.91 -6.04 -3.45
CA ALA A 262 18.69 -7.47 -3.54
C ALA A 262 17.50 -7.89 -2.67
N ASP A 263 16.67 -8.81 -3.17
CA ASP A 263 15.61 -9.42 -2.39
C ASP A 263 16.22 -10.38 -1.36
N GLN A 264 16.10 -10.02 -0.07
CA GLN A 264 16.62 -10.82 1.03
C GLN A 264 15.72 -10.72 2.26
N PRO A 265 15.69 -11.75 3.12
CA PRO A 265 14.86 -11.74 4.33
C PRO A 265 15.11 -10.52 5.23
N GLY A 266 14.04 -9.78 5.50
CA GLY A 266 14.08 -8.56 6.31
C GLY A 266 14.50 -7.31 5.55
N ALA A 267 14.58 -7.33 4.21
CA ALA A 267 14.85 -6.14 3.40
C ALA A 267 13.83 -5.03 3.68
N LEU A 268 12.53 -5.32 3.60
CA LEU A 268 11.47 -4.34 3.86
C LEU A 268 11.54 -3.77 5.28
N PHE A 269 11.73 -4.61 6.30
CA PHE A 269 11.94 -4.16 7.68
C PHE A 269 13.13 -3.18 7.80
N THR A 270 14.23 -3.51 7.14
CA THR A 270 15.44 -2.68 7.14
C THR A 270 15.20 -1.34 6.44
N ILE A 271 14.47 -1.35 5.32
CA ILE A 271 14.10 -0.16 4.54
C ILE A 271 13.19 0.75 5.36
N VAL A 272 12.09 0.22 5.90
CA VAL A 272 11.13 0.95 6.75
C VAL A 272 11.83 1.58 7.93
N GLY A 273 12.70 0.83 8.62
CA GLY A 273 13.47 1.37 9.74
C GLY A 273 14.43 2.51 9.34
N ALA A 274 15.01 2.47 8.13
CA ALA A 274 15.87 3.54 7.63
C ALA A 274 15.07 4.81 7.30
N LEU A 275 13.88 4.67 6.70
CA LEU A 275 12.97 5.79 6.43
C LEU A 275 12.49 6.44 7.73
N TYR A 276 12.07 5.63 8.70
CA TYR A 276 11.66 6.11 10.01
C TYR A 276 12.78 6.89 10.73
N ARG A 277 14.01 6.34 10.78
CA ARG A 277 15.18 7.04 11.36
C ARG A 277 15.50 8.35 10.65
N ALA A 278 15.12 8.48 9.39
CA ALA A 278 15.25 9.71 8.62
C ALA A 278 14.12 10.73 8.92
N GLY A 279 13.19 10.42 9.83
CA GLY A 279 12.07 11.26 10.21
C GLY A 279 10.94 11.28 9.19
N LEU A 280 10.84 10.22 8.39
CA LEU A 280 9.81 10.05 7.36
C LEU A 280 8.69 9.15 7.87
N ASP A 281 7.46 9.61 7.64
CA ASP A 281 6.24 8.86 7.88
C ASP A 281 5.73 8.27 6.56
N ILE A 282 5.43 6.98 6.53
CA ILE A 282 5.03 6.26 5.32
C ILE A 282 3.50 6.29 5.23
N GLN A 283 2.98 6.75 4.10
CA GLN A 283 1.53 6.82 3.84
C GLN A 283 1.10 5.66 2.94
N VAL A 284 1.92 5.38 1.91
CA VAL A 284 1.72 4.27 1.00
C VAL A 284 3.08 3.63 0.71
N ALA A 285 3.14 2.31 0.73
CA ALA A 285 4.28 1.53 0.27
C ALA A 285 3.85 0.59 -0.85
N ARG A 286 4.61 0.57 -1.95
CA ARG A 286 4.44 -0.39 -3.04
C ARG A 286 5.69 -1.23 -3.16
N ILE A 287 5.51 -2.54 -3.10
CA ILE A 287 6.58 -3.51 -3.00
C ILE A 287 6.57 -4.33 -4.29
N GLU A 288 7.61 -4.18 -5.11
CA GLU A 288 7.74 -4.92 -6.37
C GLU A 288 9.00 -5.79 -6.35
N THR A 289 8.81 -7.11 -6.26
CA THR A 289 9.90 -8.08 -6.41
C THR A 289 10.06 -8.48 -7.88
N MET A 290 11.24 -8.20 -8.45
CA MET A 290 11.64 -8.56 -9.81
C MET A 290 12.80 -9.57 -9.77
N GLY A 291 12.49 -10.86 -9.77
CA GLY A 291 13.50 -11.92 -9.70
C GLY A 291 14.22 -11.91 -8.36
N THR A 292 15.49 -11.50 -8.34
CA THR A 292 16.31 -11.41 -7.11
C THR A 292 16.50 -9.98 -6.62
N MET A 293 15.74 -9.03 -7.15
CA MET A 293 15.81 -7.61 -6.82
C MET A 293 14.45 -7.13 -6.36
N VAL A 294 14.41 -6.27 -5.34
CA VAL A 294 13.22 -5.50 -4.98
C VAL A 294 13.34 -4.08 -5.50
N ARG A 295 12.20 -3.51 -5.90
CA ARG A 295 12.00 -2.10 -6.18
C ARG A 295 10.80 -1.66 -5.35
N ASP A 296 11.10 -1.01 -4.24
CA ASP A 296 10.07 -0.54 -3.32
C ASP A 296 9.90 0.96 -3.49
N THR A 297 8.65 1.41 -3.57
CA THR A 297 8.30 2.82 -3.71
C THR A 297 7.48 3.25 -2.50
N PHE A 298 7.95 4.27 -1.78
CA PHE A 298 7.32 4.78 -0.58
C PHE A 298 6.87 6.23 -0.81
N PHE A 299 5.59 6.48 -0.57
CA PHE A 299 5.01 7.82 -0.52
C PHE A 299 5.05 8.28 0.93
N VAL A 300 5.90 9.25 1.21
CA VAL A 300 6.22 9.67 2.58
C VAL A 300 5.94 11.15 2.82
N ARG A 301 5.73 11.49 4.08
CA ARG A 301 5.67 12.87 4.60
C ARG A 301 6.76 13.05 5.65
N ASP A 302 7.19 14.29 5.89
CA ASP A 302 8.05 14.57 7.05
C ASP A 302 7.22 14.67 8.34
N GLY A 303 7.89 14.82 9.49
CA GLY A 303 7.23 14.90 10.79
C GLY A 303 6.24 16.08 10.97
N SER A 304 6.13 16.99 10.00
CA SER A 304 5.08 18.03 9.97
C SER A 304 3.87 17.65 9.10
N GLY A 305 3.85 16.43 8.56
CA GLY A 305 2.83 15.95 7.62
C GLY A 305 2.97 16.53 6.22
N GLN A 306 4.11 17.14 5.88
CA GLN A 306 4.32 17.82 4.59
C GLN A 306 5.30 17.06 3.69
N PRO A 307 5.12 17.14 2.36
CA PRO A 307 6.13 16.68 1.43
C PRO A 307 7.38 17.55 1.52
N ILE A 308 8.55 16.93 1.45
CA ILE A 308 9.84 17.60 1.36
C ILE A 308 10.04 18.12 -0.07
N ARG A 309 9.93 19.44 -0.24
CA ARG A 309 10.09 20.12 -1.55
C ARG A 309 11.49 20.69 -1.79
N ASP A 310 12.28 20.85 -0.72
CA ASP A 310 13.64 21.34 -0.85
C ASP A 310 14.55 20.27 -1.46
N VAL A 311 15.08 20.56 -2.64
CA VAL A 311 15.91 19.64 -3.44
C VAL A 311 17.21 19.28 -2.73
N ALA A 312 17.82 20.22 -2.01
CA ALA A 312 19.07 19.97 -1.29
C ALA A 312 18.83 19.07 -0.07
N ARG A 313 17.75 19.32 0.68
CA ARG A 313 17.30 18.46 1.79
C ARG A 313 16.99 17.05 1.29
N LEU A 314 16.29 16.92 0.16
CA LEU A 314 15.95 15.62 -0.43
C LEU A 314 17.20 14.84 -0.88
N ALA A 315 18.17 15.52 -1.48
CA ALA A 315 19.45 14.90 -1.86
C ALA A 315 20.26 14.43 -0.64
N GLN A 316 20.29 15.21 0.44
CA GLN A 316 20.94 14.82 1.70
C GLN A 316 20.24 13.61 2.34
N LEU A 317 18.90 13.63 2.38
CA LEU A 317 18.08 12.58 2.95
C LEU A 317 18.28 11.24 2.21
N THR A 318 18.18 11.26 0.89
CA THR A 318 18.38 10.07 0.05
C THR A 318 19.80 9.50 0.18
N ALA A 319 20.82 10.36 0.31
CA ALA A 319 22.18 9.93 0.57
C ALA A 319 22.34 9.28 1.96
N ALA A 320 21.70 9.84 2.98
CA ALA A 320 21.71 9.29 4.34
C ALA A 320 21.01 7.92 4.42
N ILE A 321 19.80 7.80 3.84
CA ILE A 321 19.07 6.53 3.75
C ILE A 321 19.92 5.48 3.02
N ARG A 322 20.51 5.84 1.88
CA ARG A 322 21.38 4.93 1.12
C ARG A 322 22.58 4.46 1.93
N ALA A 323 23.21 5.35 2.70
CA ALA A 323 24.35 5.01 3.53
C ALA A 323 23.96 4.03 4.65
N ASP A 324 22.85 4.27 5.36
CA ASP A 324 22.33 3.38 6.41
C ASP A 324 22.01 1.99 5.84
N LEU A 325 21.29 1.93 4.71
CA LEU A 325 20.92 0.67 4.07
C LEU A 325 22.13 -0.15 3.61
N ARG A 326 23.18 0.49 3.08
CA ARG A 326 24.42 -0.21 2.71
C ARG A 326 25.13 -0.89 3.88
N THR A 327 24.92 -0.43 5.11
CA THR A 327 25.50 -1.06 6.30
C THR A 327 24.69 -2.24 6.80
N ARG A 328 23.39 -2.28 6.48
CA ARG A 328 22.43 -3.25 7.04
C ARG A 328 21.99 -4.34 6.05
N LEU A 329 22.09 -4.08 4.75
CA LEU A 329 21.82 -5.01 3.64
C LEU A 329 23.13 -5.60 3.07
#